data_AF-A0A0W8CKC2-F1
#
_entry.id   AF-A0A0W8CKC2-F1
#
_cell.length_a   1.000
_cell.length_b   1.000
_cell.length_c   1.000
_cell.angle_alpha   90.00
_cell.angle_beta   90.00
_cell.angle_gamma   90.00
#
_symmetry.space_group_name_H-M   'P 1'
#
loop_
_entity.id
_entity.type
_entity.pdbx_description
1 polymer ?
#
loop_
_entity_poly.entity_id
_entity_poly.type
_entity_poly.pdbx_seq_one_letter_code
_entity_poly.pdbx_strand_id
1 'polypeptide(L)'
;MEAVWEKFSPNIKKQAVKTDGIWSVEDPQFSEWAKLLQFKVKKKKRVVDSTKPAQAWNQWIVANKGTTVTLMVYEYGMAIATAKDRDDFMKAVVLDCVRASIGDCQQLRRYLESAGRYLDDPEQRLVAREAIIEGIIRDLVPPFPSTIIDPMPLIENIEDTEHAEYEPPYSSKFSIISQV
;
A
#
# COMPACT_ATOMS: atom_id res chain seq x y z
N MET A 1 4.77 19.57 -28.82
CA MET A 1 3.77 18.54 -28.42
C MET A 1 3.94 18.14 -26.97
N GLU A 2 5.17 18.05 -26.46
CA GLU A 2 5.49 17.80 -25.05
C GLU A 2 4.67 18.64 -24.06
N ALA A 3 4.62 19.97 -24.21
CA ALA A 3 3.79 20.81 -23.32
C ALA A 3 2.28 20.49 -23.35
N VAL A 4 1.75 19.98 -24.47
CA VAL A 4 0.37 19.51 -24.56
C VAL A 4 0.24 18.17 -23.82
N TRP A 5 1.19 17.27 -24.04
CA TRP A 5 1.24 15.99 -23.34
C TRP A 5 1.27 16.17 -21.83
N GLU A 6 2.23 16.93 -21.28
CA GLU A 6 2.37 17.16 -19.84
C GLU A 6 1.08 17.71 -19.21
N LYS A 7 0.36 18.56 -19.94
CA LYS A 7 -0.87 19.17 -19.45
C LYS A 7 -2.06 18.21 -19.44
N PHE A 8 -2.13 17.28 -20.40
CA PHE A 8 -3.33 16.48 -20.64
C PHE A 8 -3.14 14.98 -20.39
N SER A 9 -1.91 14.49 -20.21
CA SER A 9 -1.63 13.10 -19.87
C SER A 9 -2.28 12.63 -18.57
N PRO A 10 -2.50 13.46 -17.53
CA PRO A 10 -3.22 13.01 -16.32
C PRO A 10 -4.68 12.64 -16.56
N ASN A 11 -5.28 13.06 -17.69
CA ASN A 11 -6.65 12.71 -18.06
C ASN A 11 -6.74 11.37 -18.80
N ILE A 12 -5.61 10.75 -19.14
CA ILE A 12 -5.53 9.43 -19.76
C ILE A 12 -5.41 8.42 -18.63
N LYS A 13 -6.28 7.41 -18.61
CA LYS A 13 -6.25 6.39 -17.55
C LYS A 13 -5.13 5.39 -17.80
N LYS A 14 -5.14 4.77 -18.98
CA LYS A 14 -4.18 3.77 -19.46
C LYS A 14 -4.20 3.78 -20.99
N GLN A 15 -3.33 3.02 -21.63
CA GLN A 15 -3.40 2.75 -23.06
C GLN A 15 -3.95 1.35 -23.30
N ALA A 16 -5.06 1.22 -24.02
CA ALA A 16 -5.54 -0.08 -24.49
C ALA A 16 -4.66 -0.58 -25.63
N VAL A 17 -4.15 -1.79 -25.48
CA VAL A 17 -3.32 -2.47 -26.47
C VAL A 17 -3.94 -3.82 -26.78
N LYS A 18 -3.93 -4.19 -28.06
CA LYS A 18 -4.40 -5.50 -28.52
C LYS A 18 -3.27 -6.22 -29.22
N THR A 19 -2.75 -7.27 -28.58
CA THR A 19 -1.67 -8.10 -29.10
C THR A 19 -2.19 -9.53 -29.23
N ASP A 20 -2.06 -10.11 -30.42
CA ASP A 20 -2.53 -11.48 -30.73
C ASP A 20 -4.00 -11.73 -30.34
N GLY A 21 -4.84 -10.70 -30.48
CA GLY A 21 -6.26 -10.75 -30.16
C GLY A 21 -6.61 -10.57 -28.68
N ILE A 22 -5.62 -10.47 -27.80
CA ILE A 22 -5.78 -10.28 -26.37
C ILE A 22 -5.68 -8.79 -26.04
N TRP A 23 -6.63 -8.30 -25.24
CA TRP A 23 -6.63 -6.93 -24.73
C TRP A 23 -5.78 -6.82 -23.47
N SER A 24 -4.95 -5.79 -23.40
CA SER A 24 -4.14 -5.43 -22.23
C SER A 24 -4.14 -3.92 -22.01
N VAL A 25 -3.61 -3.50 -20.85
CA VAL A 25 -3.40 -2.10 -20.50
C VAL A 25 -1.91 -1.80 -20.35
N GLU A 26 -1.47 -0.70 -20.92
CA GLU A 26 -0.11 -0.17 -20.79
C GLU A 26 -0.13 1.23 -20.16
N ASP A 27 1.02 1.65 -19.64
CA ASP A 27 1.21 3.01 -19.15
C ASP A 27 1.33 4.00 -20.32
N PRO A 28 0.58 5.11 -20.30
CA PRO A 28 0.64 6.13 -21.36
C PRO A 28 2.07 6.67 -21.53
N GLN A 29 2.63 6.51 -22.73
CA GLN A 29 3.97 7.03 -23.06
C GLN A 29 3.89 8.23 -24.00
N PHE A 30 4.79 9.21 -23.78
CA PHE A 30 4.88 10.37 -24.69
C PHE A 30 5.22 9.97 -26.12
N SER A 31 6.04 8.94 -26.34
CA SER A 31 6.36 8.43 -27.68
C SER A 31 5.11 8.00 -28.47
N GLU A 32 4.06 7.60 -27.76
CA GLU A 32 2.79 7.10 -28.31
C GLU A 32 1.66 8.13 -28.20
N TRP A 33 1.98 9.40 -27.91
CA TRP A 33 0.99 10.46 -27.66
C TRP A 33 -0.06 10.59 -28.78
N ALA A 34 0.32 10.30 -30.03
CA ALA A 34 -0.57 10.38 -31.19
C ALA A 34 -1.68 9.31 -31.20
N LYS A 35 -1.51 8.20 -30.46
CA LYS A 35 -2.54 7.17 -30.25
C LYS A 35 -3.52 7.54 -29.13
N LEU A 36 -3.19 8.56 -28.34
CA LEU A 36 -3.87 8.93 -27.10
C LEU A 36 -4.53 10.32 -27.18
N LEU A 37 -4.01 11.18 -28.06
CA LEU A 37 -4.46 12.54 -28.27
C LEU A 37 -4.64 12.81 -29.77
N GLN A 38 -5.72 13.48 -30.14
CA GLN A 38 -5.94 13.93 -31.51
C GLN A 38 -6.44 15.36 -31.59
N PHE A 39 -5.88 16.12 -32.53
CA PHE A 39 -6.39 17.44 -32.87
C PHE A 39 -7.46 17.32 -33.95
N LYS A 40 -8.56 18.06 -33.79
CA LYS A 40 -9.66 18.12 -34.76
C LYS A 40 -10.01 19.56 -35.05
N VAL A 41 -9.96 19.94 -36.33
CA VAL A 41 -10.33 21.29 -36.75
C VAL A 41 -11.85 21.35 -36.93
N LYS A 42 -12.54 22.13 -36.08
CA LYS A 42 -14.01 22.19 -36.07
C LYS A 42 -14.61 22.51 -37.44
N LYS A 43 -14.10 23.56 -38.10
CA LYS A 43 -14.62 24.03 -39.41
C LYS A 43 -14.51 22.98 -40.52
N LYS A 44 -13.44 22.17 -40.52
CA LYS A 44 -13.19 21.17 -41.57
C LYS A 44 -13.62 19.76 -41.17
N LYS A 45 -14.00 19.53 -39.91
CA LYS A 45 -14.28 18.22 -39.28
C LYS A 45 -13.17 17.16 -39.50
N ARG A 46 -11.97 17.56 -39.93
CA ARG A 46 -10.85 16.67 -40.19
C ARG A 46 -9.98 16.49 -38.95
N VAL A 47 -9.60 15.24 -38.69
CA VAL A 47 -8.54 14.89 -37.75
C VAL A 47 -7.22 15.34 -38.36
N VAL A 48 -6.36 15.90 -37.52
CA VAL A 48 -5.02 16.34 -37.91
C VAL A 48 -4.10 15.13 -37.83
N ASP A 49 -3.42 14.82 -38.93
CA ASP A 49 -2.35 13.82 -38.94
C ASP A 49 -1.25 14.22 -37.94
N SER A 50 -1.07 13.39 -36.92
CA SER A 50 -0.15 13.66 -35.82
C SER A 50 1.29 13.20 -36.10
N THR A 51 1.50 12.46 -37.20
CA THR A 51 2.80 11.92 -37.64
C THR A 51 3.58 12.87 -38.55
N LYS A 52 2.99 14.02 -38.89
CA LYS A 52 3.64 15.01 -39.78
C LYS A 52 4.94 15.55 -39.16
N PRO A 53 5.95 15.88 -39.99
CA PRO A 53 7.22 16.44 -39.52
C PRO A 53 7.05 17.86 -38.94
N ALA A 54 8.03 18.32 -38.17
CA ALA A 54 8.01 19.62 -37.48
C ALA A 54 7.71 20.81 -38.43
N GLN A 55 8.26 20.79 -39.65
CA GLN A 55 7.99 21.83 -40.65
C GLN A 55 6.50 21.88 -41.06
N ALA A 56 5.88 20.71 -41.27
CA ALA A 56 4.46 20.60 -41.59
C ALA A 56 3.57 21.00 -40.40
N TRP A 57 4.04 20.78 -39.16
CA TRP A 57 3.39 21.32 -37.95
C TRP A 57 3.41 22.85 -37.93
N ASN A 58 4.55 23.48 -38.18
CA ASN A 58 4.67 24.94 -38.21
C ASN A 58 3.76 25.57 -39.28
N GLN A 59 3.77 25.02 -40.49
CA GLN A 59 2.87 25.46 -41.56
C GLN A 59 1.39 25.30 -41.17
N TRP A 60 1.05 24.19 -40.52
CA TRP A 60 -0.32 23.95 -40.04
C TRP A 60 -0.73 24.95 -38.95
N ILE A 61 0.16 25.29 -38.00
CA ILE A 61 -0.11 26.29 -36.96
C ILE A 61 -0.38 27.66 -37.59
N VAL A 62 0.46 28.08 -38.54
CA VAL A 62 0.29 29.36 -39.25
C VAL A 62 -1.03 29.37 -40.04
N ALA A 63 -1.32 28.31 -40.79
CA ALA A 63 -2.53 28.20 -41.61
C ALA A 63 -3.84 28.14 -40.79
N ASN A 64 -3.78 27.71 -39.53
CA ASN A 64 -4.94 27.64 -38.63
C ASN A 64 -4.92 28.72 -37.54
N LYS A 65 -4.09 29.77 -37.70
CA LYS A 65 -4.06 30.89 -36.77
C LYS A 65 -5.46 31.51 -36.63
N GLY A 66 -5.89 31.74 -35.40
CA GLY A 66 -7.23 32.26 -35.08
C GLY A 66 -8.38 31.25 -35.28
N THR A 67 -8.09 29.99 -35.65
CA THR A 67 -9.10 28.93 -35.75
C THR A 67 -9.17 28.12 -34.46
N THR A 68 -10.38 27.85 -33.97
CA THR A 68 -10.59 26.94 -32.85
C THR A 68 -10.32 25.49 -33.25
N VAL A 69 -9.38 24.86 -32.55
CA VAL A 69 -9.07 23.44 -32.67
C VAL A 69 -9.54 22.73 -31.41
N THR A 70 -10.15 21.55 -31.57
CA THR A 70 -10.52 20.67 -30.46
C THR A 70 -9.41 19.66 -30.24
N LEU A 71 -8.94 19.54 -29.01
CA LEU A 71 -8.12 18.41 -28.57
C LEU A 71 -9.05 17.32 -28.05
N MET A 72 -8.97 16.13 -28.64
CA MET A 72 -9.62 14.92 -28.16
C MET A 72 -8.60 14.19 -27.28
N VAL A 73 -8.97 13.93 -26.03
CA VAL A 73 -8.17 13.14 -25.08
C VAL A 73 -8.89 11.82 -24.88
N TYR A 74 -8.27 10.71 -25.26
CA TYR A 74 -8.87 9.39 -25.16
C TYR A 74 -8.48 8.74 -23.84
N GLU A 75 -9.46 8.32 -23.02
CA GLU A 75 -9.20 7.69 -21.73
C GLU A 75 -8.32 6.43 -21.83
N TYR A 76 -8.50 5.66 -22.91
CA TYR A 76 -7.81 4.39 -23.19
C TYR A 76 -7.08 4.37 -24.54
N GLY A 77 -6.91 5.54 -25.16
CA GLY A 77 -6.40 5.63 -26.53
C GLY A 77 -7.41 5.22 -27.60
N MET A 78 -6.92 5.20 -28.84
CA MET A 78 -7.73 5.00 -30.04
C MET A 78 -7.89 3.54 -30.47
N ALA A 79 -7.21 2.59 -29.83
CA ALA A 79 -7.28 1.17 -30.23
C ALA A 79 -8.70 0.60 -30.12
N ILE A 80 -9.53 1.17 -29.24
CA ILE A 80 -10.94 0.81 -29.05
C ILE A 80 -11.78 1.52 -30.13
N ALA A 81 -12.00 0.83 -31.26
CA ALA A 81 -12.72 1.41 -32.40
C ALA A 81 -14.24 1.21 -32.34
N THR A 82 -14.70 0.12 -31.70
CA THR A 82 -16.11 -0.28 -31.70
C THR A 82 -16.66 -0.49 -30.28
N ALA A 83 -17.99 -0.52 -30.15
CA ALA A 83 -18.64 -0.89 -28.89
C ALA A 83 -18.25 -2.31 -28.44
N LYS A 84 -18.12 -3.24 -29.39
CA LYS A 84 -17.66 -4.60 -29.12
C LYS A 84 -16.23 -4.61 -28.59
N ASP A 85 -15.31 -3.87 -29.21
CA ASP A 85 -13.93 -3.76 -28.72
C ASP A 85 -13.90 -3.21 -27.30
N ARG A 86 -14.74 -2.23 -27.00
CA ARG A 86 -14.86 -1.66 -25.65
C ARG A 86 -15.31 -2.72 -24.65
N ASP A 87 -16.36 -3.47 -24.97
CA ASP A 87 -16.88 -4.50 -24.06
C ASP A 87 -15.86 -5.61 -23.85
N ASP A 88 -15.18 -6.06 -24.91
CA ASP A 88 -14.16 -7.09 -24.84
C ASP A 88 -12.92 -6.60 -24.04
N PHE A 89 -12.51 -5.35 -24.24
CA PHE A 89 -11.43 -4.71 -23.47
C PHE A 89 -11.79 -4.59 -21.99
N MET A 90 -12.98 -4.07 -21.66
CA MET A 90 -13.41 -3.91 -20.28
C MET A 90 -13.52 -5.25 -19.56
N LYS A 91 -14.00 -6.30 -20.24
CA LYS A 91 -14.00 -7.67 -19.70
C LYS A 91 -12.59 -8.16 -19.40
N ALA A 92 -11.63 -7.94 -20.31
CA ALA A 92 -10.24 -8.33 -20.11
C ALA A 92 -9.63 -7.63 -18.88
N VAL A 93 -9.82 -6.31 -18.76
CA VAL A 93 -9.32 -5.53 -17.62
C VAL A 93 -9.90 -6.01 -16.28
N VAL A 94 -11.21 -6.25 -16.22
CA VAL A 94 -11.86 -6.76 -15.00
C VAL A 94 -11.34 -8.16 -14.65
N LEU A 95 -11.18 -9.03 -15.66
CA LEU A 95 -10.69 -10.38 -15.45
C LEU A 95 -9.24 -10.39 -14.93
N ASP A 96 -8.38 -9.53 -15.47
CA ASP A 96 -7.00 -9.42 -15.01
C ASP A 96 -6.90 -8.88 -13.58
N CYS A 97 -7.75 -7.93 -13.19
CA CYS A 97 -7.86 -7.46 -11.80
C CYS A 97 -8.24 -8.59 -10.82
N VAL A 98 -9.23 -9.41 -11.21
CA VAL A 98 -9.64 -10.57 -10.41
C VAL A 98 -8.53 -11.60 -10.32
N ARG A 99 -7.83 -11.89 -11.43
CA ARG A 99 -6.69 -12.82 -11.45
C ARG A 99 -5.53 -12.35 -10.56
N ALA A 100 -5.20 -11.07 -10.61
CA ALA A 100 -4.18 -10.47 -9.74
C ALA A 100 -4.57 -10.65 -8.26
N SER A 101 -5.80 -10.28 -7.90
CA SER A 101 -6.32 -10.47 -6.54
C SER A 101 -6.28 -11.93 -6.07
N ILE A 102 -6.63 -12.88 -6.95
CA ILE A 102 -6.52 -14.31 -6.65
C ILE A 102 -5.06 -14.69 -6.39
N GLY A 103 -4.11 -14.19 -7.20
CA GLY A 103 -2.68 -14.37 -7.00
C GLY A 103 -2.21 -13.87 -5.64
N ASP A 104 -2.65 -12.68 -5.23
CA ASP A 104 -2.34 -12.09 -3.93
C ASP A 104 -2.89 -12.97 -2.78
N CYS A 105 -4.15 -13.43 -2.89
CA CYS A 105 -4.73 -14.34 -1.91
C CYS A 105 -3.95 -15.67 -1.82
N GLN A 106 -3.51 -16.22 -2.94
CA GLN A 106 -2.69 -17.44 -2.97
C GLN A 106 -1.31 -17.21 -2.37
N GLN A 107 -0.72 -16.03 -2.53
CA GLN A 107 0.54 -15.65 -1.90
C GLN A 107 0.38 -15.52 -0.39
N LEU A 108 -0.67 -14.86 0.07
CA LEU A 108 -0.98 -14.73 1.49
C LEU A 108 -1.20 -16.09 2.15
N ARG A 109 -1.94 -17.00 1.48
CA ARG A 109 -2.14 -18.37 1.97
C ARG A 109 -0.82 -19.10 2.18
N ARG A 110 0.08 -19.06 1.19
CA ARG A 110 1.42 -19.67 1.28
C ARG A 110 2.24 -19.09 2.44
N TYR A 111 2.14 -17.78 2.65
CA TYR A 111 2.79 -17.13 3.79
C TYR A 111 2.25 -17.66 5.13
N LEU A 112 0.93 -17.73 5.30
CA LEU A 112 0.31 -18.25 6.52
C LEU A 112 0.66 -19.70 6.80
N GLU A 113 0.65 -20.56 5.76
CA GLU A 113 1.09 -21.95 5.87
C GLU A 113 2.56 -22.07 6.31
N SER A 114 3.43 -21.18 5.82
CA SER A 114 4.83 -21.15 6.24
C SER A 114 5.00 -20.71 7.70
N ALA A 115 4.22 -19.72 8.13
CA ALA A 115 4.25 -19.23 9.50
C ALA A 115 3.72 -20.28 10.48
N GLY A 116 2.65 -21.01 10.12
CA GLY A 116 2.14 -22.13 10.91
C GLY A 116 3.20 -23.19 11.17
N ARG A 117 3.91 -23.62 10.10
CA ARG A 117 5.02 -24.60 10.24
C ARG A 117 6.15 -24.13 11.14
N TYR A 118 6.40 -22.83 11.22
CA TYR A 118 7.41 -22.27 12.12
C TYR A 118 6.99 -22.35 13.60
N LEU A 119 5.69 -22.39 13.87
CA LEU A 119 5.13 -22.48 15.23
C LEU A 119 4.95 -23.92 15.73
N ASP A 120 4.90 -24.91 14.83
CA ASP A 120 4.74 -26.32 15.20
C ASP A 120 5.84 -26.79 16.20
N ASP A 121 7.11 -26.51 15.91
CA ASP A 121 8.25 -26.91 16.75
C ASP A 121 8.22 -26.29 18.16
N PRO A 122 8.08 -24.94 18.32
CA PRO A 122 8.00 -24.36 19.65
C PRO A 122 6.73 -24.79 20.41
N GLU A 123 5.60 -24.97 19.73
CA GLU A 123 4.36 -25.47 20.35
C GLU A 123 4.56 -26.88 20.92
N GLN A 124 5.07 -27.82 20.12
CA GLN A 124 5.37 -29.18 20.59
C GLN A 124 6.35 -29.18 21.78
N ARG A 125 7.36 -28.32 21.74
CA ARG A 125 8.33 -28.19 22.84
C ARG A 125 7.69 -27.66 24.12
N LEU A 126 6.75 -26.73 24.00
CA LEU A 126 6.02 -26.19 25.15
C LEU A 126 5.07 -27.25 25.74
N VAL A 127 4.32 -27.96 24.90
CA VAL A 127 3.46 -29.08 25.32
C VAL A 127 4.27 -30.15 26.06
N ALA A 128 5.44 -30.53 25.53
CA ALA A 128 6.32 -31.49 26.19
C ALA A 128 6.82 -30.97 27.56
N ARG A 129 7.16 -29.68 27.66
CA ARG A 129 7.60 -29.07 28.92
C ARG A 129 6.47 -28.99 29.95
N GLU A 130 5.26 -28.64 29.52
CA GLU A 130 4.07 -28.63 30.37
C GLU A 130 3.85 -30.00 31.00
N ALA A 131 3.86 -31.07 30.22
CA ALA A 131 3.69 -32.44 30.71
C ALA A 131 4.76 -32.84 31.74
N ILE A 132 6.01 -32.40 31.56
CA ILE A 132 7.10 -32.64 32.52
C ILE A 132 6.82 -31.90 33.84
N ILE A 133 6.44 -30.62 33.78
CA ILE A 133 6.16 -29.80 34.97
C ILE A 133 4.98 -30.39 35.75
N GLU A 134 3.90 -30.78 35.07
CA GLU A 134 2.77 -31.44 35.73
C GLU A 134 3.17 -32.73 36.43
N GLY A 135 4.09 -33.51 35.86
CA GLY A 135 4.65 -34.70 36.49
C GLY A 135 5.35 -34.37 37.81
N ILE A 136 6.25 -33.38 37.78
CA ILE A 136 6.97 -32.92 38.96
C ILE A 136 6.01 -32.44 40.06
N ILE A 137 4.97 -31.68 39.70
CA ILE A 137 3.96 -31.20 40.65
C ILE A 137 3.21 -32.36 41.30
N ARG A 138 2.84 -33.40 40.54
CA ARG A 138 2.18 -34.60 41.09
C ARG A 138 3.08 -35.37 42.06
N ASP A 139 4.37 -35.42 41.78
CA ASP A 139 5.35 -36.20 42.56
C ASP A 139 5.91 -35.43 43.77
N LEU A 140 5.71 -34.11 43.82
CA LEU A 140 6.05 -33.27 44.97
C LEU A 140 5.15 -33.63 46.17
N VAL A 141 5.68 -34.46 47.08
CA VAL A 141 5.08 -34.66 48.40
C VAL A 141 5.35 -33.40 49.23
N PRO A 142 4.32 -32.64 49.66
CA PRO A 142 4.55 -31.49 50.50
C PRO A 142 5.23 -31.92 51.81
N PRO A 143 6.18 -31.13 52.34
CA PRO A 143 6.81 -31.44 53.61
C PRO A 143 5.74 -31.55 54.70
N PHE A 144 5.96 -32.44 55.67
CA PHE A 144 5.05 -32.57 56.80
C PHE A 144 4.97 -31.23 57.54
N PRO A 145 3.78 -30.80 58.01
CA PRO A 145 3.62 -29.52 58.70
C PRO A 145 4.59 -29.34 59.88
N SER A 146 4.95 -30.42 60.56
CA SER A 146 5.90 -30.43 61.67
C SER A 146 7.36 -30.16 61.27
N THR A 147 7.70 -30.28 59.98
CA THR A 147 9.03 -29.94 59.44
C THR A 147 9.11 -28.53 58.87
N ILE A 148 7.97 -27.83 58.78
CA ILE A 148 7.93 -26.43 58.37
C ILE A 148 8.16 -25.58 59.63
N ILE A 149 9.34 -24.96 59.72
CA ILE A 149 9.63 -23.99 60.77
C ILE A 149 8.76 -22.76 60.51
N ASP A 150 7.95 -22.35 61.49
CA ASP A 150 7.18 -21.12 61.40
C ASP A 150 8.14 -19.95 61.19
N PRO A 151 8.07 -19.23 60.05
CA PRO A 151 8.98 -18.12 59.80
C PRO A 151 8.53 -16.85 60.54
N MET A 152 7.30 -16.78 61.06
CA MET A 152 6.78 -15.59 61.76
C MET A 152 7.66 -15.09 62.92
N PRO A 153 8.31 -15.94 63.72
CA PRO A 153 9.24 -15.51 64.76
C PRO A 153 10.59 -15.00 64.22
N LEU A 154 10.91 -15.24 62.96
CA LEU A 154 12.19 -14.88 62.32
C LEU A 154 12.07 -13.66 61.39
N ILE A 155 10.86 -13.13 61.20
CA ILE A 155 10.63 -11.93 60.40
C ILE A 155 10.95 -10.70 61.26
N GLU A 156 12.04 -10.02 60.93
CA GLU A 156 12.40 -8.74 61.52
C GLU A 156 12.02 -7.60 60.55
N ASN A 157 11.44 -6.53 61.09
CA ASN A 157 11.21 -5.32 60.30
C ASN A 157 12.56 -4.66 59.99
N ILE A 158 12.84 -4.47 58.71
CA ILE A 158 14.00 -3.70 58.25
C ILE A 158 13.54 -2.27 58.03
N GLU A 159 14.35 -1.32 58.49
CA GLU A 159 14.08 0.12 58.31
C GLU A 159 14.22 0.49 56.83
N ASP A 160 13.19 1.14 56.27
CA ASP A 160 13.12 1.51 54.86
C ASP A 160 14.04 2.71 54.57
N THR A 161 15.33 2.41 54.46
CA THR A 161 16.38 3.40 54.14
C THR A 161 16.46 3.71 52.65
N GLU A 162 15.85 2.88 51.80
CA GLU A 162 15.87 3.00 50.34
C GLU A 162 14.91 4.09 49.86
N HIS A 163 13.84 4.33 50.61
CA HIS A 163 12.83 5.37 50.33
C HIS A 163 12.88 6.57 51.28
N ALA A 164 14.00 6.80 51.97
CA ALA A 164 14.20 8.02 52.74
C ALA A 164 13.98 9.26 51.83
N GLU A 165 13.00 10.09 52.17
CA GLU A 165 12.67 11.31 51.41
C GLU A 165 13.91 12.19 51.28
N TYR A 166 14.44 12.30 50.06
CA TYR A 166 15.54 13.18 49.75
C TYR A 166 15.05 14.63 49.79
N GLU A 167 15.37 15.38 50.85
CA GLU A 167 15.21 16.84 50.84
C GLU A 167 16.41 17.50 50.14
N PRO A 168 16.25 18.08 48.93
CA PRO A 168 17.34 18.71 48.20
C PRO A 168 17.70 20.07 48.82
N PRO A 169 18.98 20.47 48.84
CA PRO A 169 19.45 21.73 49.44
C PRO A 169 19.04 23.02 48.70
N TYR A 170 18.20 22.92 47.66
CA TYR A 170 17.71 24.08 46.90
C TYR A 170 16.19 24.22 46.99
N SER A 171 15.63 24.23 48.21
CA SER A 171 14.31 24.82 48.43
C SER A 171 14.43 26.35 48.40
N SER A 172 14.65 26.91 47.21
CA SER A 172 14.43 28.33 46.97
C SER A 172 12.93 28.57 46.95
N LYS A 173 12.43 29.24 48.00
CA LYS A 173 11.04 29.69 48.13
C LYS A 173 10.62 30.49 46.90
N PHE A 174 9.91 29.88 45.96
CA PHE A 174 9.12 30.61 44.98
C PHE A 174 7.80 31.03 45.64
N SER A 175 7.80 32.28 46.13
CA SER A 175 6.58 33.00 46.46
C SER A 175 5.87 33.34 45.15
N ILE A 176 4.80 32.61 44.83
CA ILE A 176 3.87 33.03 43.77
C ILE A 176 2.85 33.96 44.41
N ILE A 177 2.98 35.24 44.04
CA ILE A 177 2.00 36.29 44.28
C ILE A 177 0.70 35.87 43.58
N SER A 178 -0.35 35.61 44.36
CA SER A 178 -1.72 35.55 43.86
C SER A 178 -2.19 36.98 43.58
N GLN A 179 -2.39 37.32 42.31
CA GLN A 179 -3.20 38.48 41.93
C GLN A 179 -4.67 38.18 42.18
N VAL A 180 -5.30 38.98 43.03
CA VAL A 180 -6.65 39.52 42.84
C VAL A 180 -6.53 41.03 42.99
#